data_AF-A0A7W1HWD2-F1
#
_entry.id   AF-A0A7W1HWD2-F1
#
_cell.length_a   1.000
_cell.length_b   1.000
_cell.length_c   1.000
_cell.angle_alpha   90.00
_cell.angle_beta   90.00
_cell.angle_gamma   90.00
#
_symmetry.space_group_name_H-M   'P 1'
#
loop_
_entity.id
_entity.type
_entity.pdbx_description
1 polymer ?
#
loop_
_entity_poly.entity_id
_entity_poly.type
_entity_poly.pdbx_seq_one_letter_code
_entity_poly.pdbx_strand_id
1 'polypeptide(L)' 'MQLIYPESGFQPIDLSQFWHEVSEAEFVEFCERNPDMRIEMSKDGDIVIMPPTNTETGRKNFDLIVEFGV' A
#
# COMPACT_ATOMS: atom_id res chain seq x y z
N MET A 1 19.93 -8.93 -10.86
CA MET A 1 19.99 -9.29 -9.44
C MET A 1 18.59 -9.72 -9.05
N GLN A 2 18.33 -11.02 -9.03
CA GLN A 2 17.02 -11.56 -8.69
C GLN A 2 17.01 -11.71 -7.17
N LEU A 3 16.35 -10.79 -6.48
CA LEU A 3 16.15 -10.93 -5.05
C LEU A 3 15.29 -12.19 -4.84
N ILE A 4 15.74 -13.04 -3.92
CA ILE A 4 15.02 -14.23 -3.52
C ILE A 4 13.80 -13.73 -2.72
N TYR A 5 12.64 -13.67 -3.35
CA TYR A 5 11.40 -13.27 -2.69
C TYR A 5 10.81 -14.46 -1.93
N PRO A 6 10.51 -14.35 -0.64
CA PRO A 6 9.91 -15.44 0.11
C PRO A 6 8.48 -15.72 -0.37
N GLU A 7 8.09 -17.00 -0.36
CA GLU A 7 6.76 -17.50 -0.77
C GLU A 7 5.60 -16.96 0.09
N SER A 8 5.91 -16.40 1.27
CA SER A 8 4.95 -15.70 2.12
C SER A 8 4.73 -14.29 1.54
N GLY A 9 3.71 -14.16 0.69
CA GLY A 9 3.39 -12.91 -0.01
C GLY A 9 3.44 -11.68 0.90
N PHE A 10 3.88 -10.55 0.32
CA PHE A 10 3.93 -9.29 1.04
C PHE A 10 2.54 -8.91 1.56
N GLN A 11 2.41 -8.81 2.89
CA GLN A 11 1.17 -8.40 3.54
C GLN A 11 1.18 -6.89 3.79
N PRO A 12 0.01 -6.23 3.73
CA PRO A 12 -0.12 -4.86 4.23
C PRO A 12 0.28 -4.78 5.71
N ILE A 13 0.99 -3.73 6.06
CA ILE A 13 1.28 -3.43 7.46
C ILE A 13 0.12 -2.60 7.98
N ASP A 14 -0.69 -3.23 8.82
CA ASP A 14 -1.79 -2.56 9.51
C ASP A 14 -1.25 -1.85 10.76
N LEU A 15 -1.38 -0.53 10.80
CA LEU A 15 -0.96 0.29 11.94
C LEU A 15 -2.08 0.54 12.93
N SER A 16 -3.29 0.08 12.65
CA SER A 16 -4.50 0.37 13.42
C SER A 16 -4.23 0.18 14.91
N GLN A 17 -3.70 -0.99 15.33
CA GLN A 17 -3.37 -1.29 16.73
C GLN A 17 -2.53 -0.24 17.49
N PHE A 18 -1.75 0.59 16.78
CA PHE A 18 -0.89 1.63 17.35
C PHE A 18 -1.38 3.04 17.06
N TRP A 19 -2.15 3.22 15.98
CA TRP A 19 -2.59 4.50 15.49
C TRP A 19 -3.97 4.36 14.81
N HIS A 20 -4.99 4.85 15.50
CA HIS A 20 -6.40 4.83 15.09
C HIS A 20 -6.97 6.25 15.11
N GLU A 21 -8.12 6.45 14.43
CA GLU A 21 -8.85 7.73 14.37
C GLU A 21 -7.98 8.90 13.89
N VAL A 22 -7.04 8.62 12.97
CA VAL A 22 -6.12 9.61 12.42
C VAL A 22 -6.89 10.71 11.69
N SER A 23 -6.57 11.97 11.98
CA SER A 23 -7.16 13.09 11.25
C SER A 23 -6.54 13.22 9.86
N GLU A 24 -7.31 13.79 8.92
CA GLU A 24 -6.82 14.02 7.56
C GLU A 24 -5.53 14.86 7.52
N ALA A 25 -5.40 15.85 8.41
CA ALA A 25 -4.20 16.68 8.50
C ALA A 25 -2.97 15.88 8.95
N GLU A 26 -3.12 15.03 9.97
CA GLU A 26 -2.03 14.16 10.44
C GLU A 26 -1.65 13.11 9.38
N PHE A 27 -2.64 12.58 8.66
CA PHE A 27 -2.41 11.66 7.54
C PHE A 27 -1.63 12.32 6.40
N VAL A 28 -1.99 13.55 6.03
CA VAL A 28 -1.28 14.31 4.98
C VAL A 28 0.16 14.59 5.40
N GLU A 29 0.40 15.07 6.63
CA GLU A 29 1.76 15.30 7.12
C GLU A 29 2.58 13.99 7.09
N PHE A 30 1.97 12.88 7.51
CA PHE A 30 2.63 11.58 7.49
C PHE A 30 3.00 11.13 6.07
N CYS A 31 2.12 11.34 5.10
CA CYS A 31 2.41 11.07 3.69
C CYS A 31 3.55 11.96 3.15
N GLU A 32 3.53 13.26 3.46
CA GLU A 32 4.56 14.20 3.01
C GLU A 32 5.96 13.84 3.52
N ARG A 33 6.03 13.29 4.74
CA ARG A 33 7.29 12.86 5.35
C ARG A 33 7.78 11.51 4.83
N ASN A 34 6.92 10.73 4.15
CA ASN A 34 7.22 9.39 3.64
C ASN A 34 6.83 9.25 2.15
N PRO A 35 7.44 10.04 1.23
CA PRO A 35 6.99 10.14 -0.16
C PRO A 35 7.16 8.84 -0.97
N ASP A 36 8.06 7.95 -0.54
CA ASP A 36 8.30 6.67 -1.21
C ASP A 36 7.33 5.56 -0.75
N MET A 37 6.53 5.81 0.29
CA MET A 37 5.62 4.83 0.86
C MET A 37 4.23 4.94 0.25
N ARG A 38 3.58 3.78 0.04
CA ARG A 38 2.17 3.72 -0.34
C ARG A 38 1.35 3.57 0.94
N ILE A 39 0.76 4.67 1.38
CA ILE A 39 0.01 4.76 2.64
C ILE A 39 -1.45 5.01 2.28
N GLU A 40 -2.36 4.24 2.89
CA GLU A 40 -3.80 4.36 2.71
C GLU A 40 -4.47 4.60 4.08
N MET A 41 -5.51 5.43 4.10
CA MET A 41 -6.31 5.72 5.29
C MET A 41 -7.75 5.29 5.07
N SER A 42 -8.32 4.56 6.03
CA SER A 42 -9.74 4.19 6.05
C SER A 42 -10.62 5.40 6.38
N LYS A 43 -11.94 5.30 6.14
CA LYS A 43 -12.90 6.33 6.56
C LYS A 43 -12.94 6.55 8.08
N ASP A 44 -12.53 5.54 8.84
CA ASP A 44 -12.55 5.52 10.30
C ASP A 44 -11.19 6.00 10.86
N GLY A 45 -10.26 6.39 9.97
CA GLY A 45 -8.94 6.90 10.33
C GLY A 45 -7.91 5.81 10.66
N ASP A 46 -8.08 4.58 10.16
CA ASP A 46 -7.07 3.53 10.29
C ASP A 46 -6.03 3.62 9.17
N ILE A 47 -4.76 3.38 9.49
CA ILE A 47 -3.64 3.47 8.52
C ILE A 47 -3.13 2.10 8.11
N VAL A 48 -2.99 1.91 6.80
CA VAL A 48 -2.38 0.72 6.21
C VAL A 48 -1.23 1.15 5.30
N ILE A 49 -0.08 0.48 5.42
CA ILE A 49 1.05 0.63 4.49
C ILE A 49 1.03 -0.55 3.52
N MET A 50 0.87 -0.24 2.24
CA MET A 50 0.83 -1.23 1.18
C MET A 50 2.24 -1.63 0.76
N PRO A 51 2.52 -2.94 0.61
CA PRO A 51 3.79 -3.39 0.10
C PRO A 51 3.95 -3.06 -1.39
N PRO A 52 5.19 -3.08 -1.91
CA PRO A 52 5.41 -2.94 -3.35
C PRO A 52 4.74 -4.08 -4.12
N THR A 53 4.28 -3.78 -5.33
CA THR A 53 3.71 -4.77 -6.24
C THR A 53 4.83 -5.65 -6.81
N ASN A 54 4.68 -6.97 -6.75
CA ASN A 54 5.63 -7.90 -7.37
C ASN A 54 5.28 -8.18 -8.84
N THR A 55 6.08 -9.00 -9.53
CA THR A 55 5.87 -9.32 -10.95
C THR A 55 4.53 -10.01 -11.23
N GLU A 56 4.06 -10.89 -10.33
CA GLU A 56 2.81 -11.61 -10.52
C GLU A 56 1.59 -10.68 -10.38
N THR A 57 1.54 -9.91 -9.30
CA THR A 57 0.49 -8.91 -9.10
C THR A 57 0.57 -7.80 -10.15
N GLY A 58 1.77 -7.43 -10.60
CA GLY A 58 1.98 -6.49 -11.70
C GLY A 58 1.41 -6.99 -13.02
N ARG A 59 1.59 -8.29 -13.34
CA ARG A 59 0.95 -8.91 -14.51
C ARG A 59 -0.57 -8.84 -14.43
N LYS A 60 -1.15 -9.20 -13.29
CA LYS A 60 -2.60 -9.11 -13.07
C LYS A 60 -3.12 -7.68 -13.24
N ASN A 61 -2.41 -6.69 -12.70
CA ASN A 61 -2.76 -5.27 -12.89
C ASN A 61 -2.69 -4.86 -14.38
N PHE A 62 -1.69 -5.35 -15.12
CA PHE A 62 -1.59 -5.07 -16.56
C PHE A 62 -2.73 -5.71 -17.36
N ASP A 63 -3.10 -6.95 -17.05
CA ASP A 63 -4.23 -7.63 -17.70
C ASP A 63 -5.54 -6.84 -17.47
N LEU A 64 -5.76 -6.32 -16.25
CA LEU A 64 -6.89 -5.44 -15.94
C LEU A 64 -6.84 -4.11 -16.71
N ILE A 65 -5.67 -3.47 -16.81
CA ILE A 65 -5.49 -2.23 -17.61
C ILE A 65 -5.93 -2.47 -19.06
N VAL A 66 -5.51 -3.59 -19.65
CA VAL A 66 -5.88 -3.94 -21.03
C VAL A 66 -7.38 -4.23 -21.16
N GLU A 67 -7.97 -4.92 -20.18
CA GLU A 67 -9.40 -5.24 -20.17
C GLU A 67 -10.28 -3.98 -20.08
N PHE A 68 -9.89 -3.02 -19.24
CA PHE A 68 -10.65 -1.79 -19.02
C PHE A 68 -10.25 -0.64 -19.95
N GLY A 69 -9.17 -0.78 -20.74
CA GLY A 69 -8.78 0.15 -21.79
C GLY A 69 -8.42 1.56 -21.31
N VAL A 70 -7.78 1.67 -20.14
CA VAL A 70 -7.34 2.93 -19.51
C VAL A 70 -5.87 3.22 -19.81
#